data_AF-A0A7W1DHR8-F1
#
_entry.id   AF-A0A7W1DHR8-F1
#
_cell.length_a   1.000
_cell.length_b   1.000
_cell.length_c   1.000
_cell.angle_alpha   90.00
_cell.angle_beta   90.00
_cell.angle_gamma   90.00
#
_symmetry.space_group_name_H-M   'P 1'
#
loop_
_entity.id
_entity.type
_entity.pdbx_description
1 polymer ?
#
loop_
_entity_poly.entity_id
_entity_poly.type
_entity_poly.pdbx_seq_one_letter_code
_entity_poly.pdbx_strand_id
1 'polypeptide(L)'
;MSEERSQQGSPLQTERGSTSISDSVVSKIAGIASQEVDGIRMGSGGSQAVSGILGSITGGSSGSQTQGVSVEVGQEEAALDLTLTAEYGKSIPQLAEAVRRNVANRIESLVGLRVTEVNITVSNIFFPQQEAEQEQQQQLEQERREQEAQEQQRVQ
;
A
#
# COMPACT_ATOMS: atom_id res chain seq x y z
N MET A 1 32.41 -19.77 32.06
CA MET A 1 31.74 -18.52 31.65
C MET A 1 30.60 -18.95 30.76
N SER A 2 29.43 -19.09 31.37
CA SER A 2 28.21 -19.52 30.68
C SER A 2 27.60 -18.29 30.03
N GLU A 3 27.49 -18.32 28.70
CA GLU A 3 26.80 -17.28 27.95
C GLU A 3 25.32 -17.30 28.32
N GLU A 4 24.89 -16.31 29.10
CA GLU A 4 23.49 -15.94 29.23
C GLU A 4 22.98 -15.53 27.85
N ARG A 5 22.39 -16.48 27.12
CA ARG A 5 21.51 -16.17 26.00
C ARG A 5 20.31 -15.43 26.57
N SER A 6 20.42 -14.11 26.62
CA SER A 6 19.32 -13.22 26.92
C SER A 6 18.15 -13.60 26.02
N GLN A 7 17.07 -14.09 26.61
CA GLN A 7 15.77 -14.17 25.95
C GLN A 7 15.42 -12.72 25.58
N GLN A 8 15.63 -12.35 24.32
CA GLN A 8 15.24 -11.04 23.82
C GLN A 8 13.71 -10.98 23.87
N GLY A 9 13.15 -10.37 24.92
CA GLY A 9 11.74 -10.05 24.97
C GLY A 9 11.36 -9.13 23.81
N SER A 10 10.10 -9.23 23.34
CA SER A 10 9.59 -8.36 22.29
C SER A 10 9.81 -6.87 22.65
N PRO A 11 10.20 -6.01 21.70
CA PRO A 11 10.35 -4.57 21.95
C PRO A 11 9.04 -3.90 22.39
N LEU A 12 7.90 -4.58 22.22
CA LEU A 12 6.59 -4.12 22.62
C LEU A 12 6.24 -4.45 24.08
N GLN A 13 7.05 -5.27 24.76
CA GLN A 13 6.88 -5.62 26.16
C GLN A 13 8.08 -5.16 27.00
N THR A 14 7.81 -4.39 28.05
CA THR A 14 8.84 -3.90 28.97
C THR A 14 8.38 -4.05 30.42
N GLU A 15 9.30 -3.92 31.37
CA GLU A 15 8.95 -3.88 32.80
C GLU A 15 7.99 -2.73 33.17
N ARG A 16 7.90 -1.69 32.33
CA ARG A 16 7.07 -0.51 32.56
C ARG A 16 5.70 -0.59 31.87
N GLY A 17 5.42 -1.62 31.08
CA GLY A 17 4.14 -1.81 30.40
C GLY A 17 4.28 -2.47 29.02
N SER A 18 3.14 -2.59 28.34
CA SER A 18 3.03 -3.16 26.98
C SER A 18 2.46 -2.15 25.99
N THR A 19 2.92 -2.25 24.73
CA THR A 19 2.39 -1.48 23.60
C THR A 19 1.64 -2.43 22.67
N SER A 20 0.40 -2.10 22.35
CA SER A 20 -0.38 -2.83 21.34
C SER A 20 -0.63 -1.93 20.13
N ILE A 21 -0.45 -2.48 18.94
CA ILE A 21 -0.53 -1.74 17.67
C ILE A 21 -1.69 -2.33 16.87
N SER A 22 -2.59 -1.46 16.40
CA SER A 22 -3.76 -1.91 15.65
C SER A 22 -3.41 -2.45 14.27
N ASP A 23 -4.16 -3.45 13.84
CA ASP A 23 -4.19 -3.99 12.48
C ASP A 23 -4.20 -2.90 11.39
N SER A 24 -4.98 -1.83 11.59
CA SER A 24 -5.12 -0.69 10.68
C SER A 24 -3.82 0.13 10.54
N VAL A 25 -2.98 0.19 11.57
CA VAL A 25 -1.67 0.86 11.48
C VAL A 25 -0.69 -0.04 10.73
N VAL A 26 -0.65 -1.33 11.08
CA VAL A 26 0.22 -2.31 10.39
C VAL A 26 -0.16 -2.42 8.91
N SER A 27 -1.45 -2.44 8.58
CA SER A 27 -1.98 -2.44 7.21
C SER A 27 -1.53 -1.23 6.39
N LYS A 28 -1.51 -0.03 7.00
CA LYS A 28 -0.99 1.18 6.34
C LYS A 28 0.50 1.07 6.03
N ILE A 29 1.30 0.64 7.01
CA ILE A 29 2.75 0.50 6.83
C ILE A 29 3.06 -0.58 5.79
N ALA A 30 2.35 -1.72 5.82
CA ALA A 30 2.50 -2.79 4.84
C ALA A 30 2.13 -2.33 3.42
N GLY A 31 1.06 -1.55 3.28
CA GLY A 31 0.67 -0.96 1.99
C GLY A 31 1.74 -0.02 1.43
N ILE A 32 2.27 0.88 2.26
CA ILE A 32 3.36 1.80 1.87
C ILE A 32 4.61 0.99 1.49
N ALA A 33 5.02 0.04 2.34
CA ALA A 33 6.18 -0.82 2.09
C ALA A 33 6.04 -1.64 0.81
N SER A 34 4.83 -2.10 0.47
CA SER A 34 4.59 -2.81 -0.78
C SER A 34 4.80 -1.92 -2.01
N GLN A 35 4.41 -0.64 -1.93
CA GLN A 35 4.55 0.34 -3.00
C GLN A 35 5.98 0.88 -3.18
N GLU A 36 6.87 0.69 -2.20
CA GLU A 36 8.29 1.04 -2.35
C GLU A 36 9.02 0.13 -3.36
N VAL A 37 8.45 -1.02 -3.70
CA VAL A 37 9.01 -1.94 -4.69
C VAL A 37 8.58 -1.50 -6.10
N ASP A 38 9.58 -1.15 -6.91
CA ASP A 38 9.37 -0.70 -8.27
C ASP A 38 8.64 -1.74 -9.13
N GLY A 39 7.57 -1.32 -9.81
CA GLY A 39 6.69 -2.19 -10.61
C GLY A 39 5.57 -2.90 -9.85
N ILE A 40 5.30 -2.48 -8.60
CA ILE A 40 4.15 -2.91 -7.82
C ILE A 40 3.19 -1.76 -7.57
N ARG A 41 1.90 -2.06 -7.67
CA ARG A 41 0.82 -1.17 -7.23
C ARG A 41 -0.16 -1.91 -6.33
N MET A 42 -0.77 -1.14 -5.44
CA MET A 42 -1.84 -1.59 -4.55
C MET A 42 -3.17 -1.04 -5.02
N GLY A 43 -4.24 -1.83 -4.88
CA GLY A 43 -5.60 -1.43 -5.23
C GLY A 43 -6.02 -1.82 -6.65
N SER A 44 -7.32 -1.81 -6.90
CA SER A 44 -7.90 -2.09 -8.21
C SER A 44 -7.56 -0.95 -9.16
N GLY A 45 -6.77 -1.25 -10.20
CA GLY A 45 -6.47 -0.32 -11.28
C GLY A 45 -7.76 0.26 -11.88
N GLY A 46 -7.93 1.58 -11.73
CA GLY A 46 -9.09 2.32 -12.22
C GLY A 46 -9.50 3.45 -11.29
N SER A 47 -8.98 4.65 -11.55
CA SER A 47 -9.69 5.91 -11.23
C SER A 47 -9.89 6.25 -9.75
N GLN A 48 -8.82 6.33 -8.94
CA GLN A 48 -8.94 6.94 -7.60
C GLN A 48 -8.89 8.47 -7.57
N ALA A 49 -8.70 9.15 -8.71
CA ALA A 49 -8.81 10.60 -8.76
C ALA A 49 -10.26 11.12 -8.67
N VAL A 50 -11.29 10.27 -8.88
CA VAL A 50 -12.70 10.73 -8.96
C VAL A 50 -13.57 10.29 -7.77
N SER A 51 -13.15 9.29 -6.99
CA SER A 51 -13.99 8.78 -5.87
C SER A 51 -13.73 9.45 -4.51
N GLY A 52 -12.81 10.41 -4.43
CA GLY A 52 -12.51 11.14 -3.19
C GLY A 52 -13.62 12.10 -2.72
N ILE A 53 -14.58 12.43 -3.59
CA ILE A 53 -15.70 13.35 -3.28
C ILE A 53 -17.08 12.66 -3.23
N LEU A 54 -17.23 11.44 -3.76
CA LEU A 54 -18.51 10.70 -3.74
C LEU A 54 -18.57 9.62 -2.64
N GLY A 55 -17.43 9.18 -2.09
CA GLY A 55 -17.40 8.15 -1.05
C GLY A 55 -17.79 8.62 0.36
N SER A 56 -17.91 9.94 0.59
CA SER A 56 -18.25 10.50 1.90
C SER A 56 -19.74 10.50 2.24
N ILE A 57 -20.61 10.09 1.31
CA ILE A 57 -22.08 10.14 1.45
C ILE A 57 -22.78 8.78 1.49
N THR A 58 -22.11 7.69 1.12
CA THR A 58 -22.67 6.34 1.26
C THR A 58 -21.95 5.64 2.38
N GLY A 59 -22.61 5.54 3.55
CA GLY A 59 -22.13 4.87 4.76
C GLY A 59 -21.84 3.38 4.59
N GLY A 60 -20.83 3.05 3.80
CA GLY A 60 -20.23 1.73 3.71
C GLY A 60 -19.14 1.61 4.76
N SER A 61 -19.42 0.89 5.83
CA SER A 61 -18.42 0.39 6.77
C SER A 61 -17.30 -0.32 6.00
N SER A 62 -16.18 0.34 5.82
CA SER A 62 -14.92 -0.29 5.47
C SER A 62 -13.86 0.44 6.28
N GLY A 63 -13.70 -0.03 7.52
CA GLY A 63 -12.72 0.51 8.44
C GLY A 63 -11.34 0.42 7.80
N SER A 64 -10.68 1.57 7.67
CA SER A 64 -9.22 1.80 7.62
C SER A 64 -8.29 0.65 7.13
N GLN A 65 -8.71 -0.18 6.18
CA GLN A 65 -7.85 -1.13 5.49
C GLN A 65 -7.37 -0.44 4.23
N THR A 66 -6.05 -0.40 4.06
CA THR A 66 -5.47 -0.07 2.76
C THR A 66 -6.02 -1.09 1.77
N GLN A 67 -6.62 -0.64 0.67
CA GLN A 67 -7.21 -1.54 -0.32
C GLN A 67 -6.19 -2.61 -0.74
N GLY A 68 -6.56 -3.88 -0.56
CA GLY A 68 -5.70 -5.01 -0.90
C GLY A 68 -4.69 -5.41 0.17
N VAL A 69 -4.80 -4.95 1.43
CA VAL A 69 -3.97 -5.44 2.54
C VAL A 69 -4.87 -5.92 3.69
N SER A 70 -4.83 -7.21 3.97
CA SER A 70 -5.36 -7.79 5.21
C SER A 70 -4.19 -8.13 6.14
N VAL A 71 -4.35 -7.85 7.42
CA VAL A 71 -3.33 -8.10 8.43
C VAL A 71 -4.00 -8.69 9.66
N GLU A 72 -3.40 -9.75 10.19
CA GLU A 72 -3.71 -10.28 11.50
C GLU A 72 -2.54 -9.99 12.45
N VAL A 73 -2.83 -9.34 13.57
CA VAL A 73 -1.82 -8.94 14.57
C VAL A 73 -2.03 -9.71 15.87
N GLY A 74 -0.97 -10.35 16.34
CA GLY A 74 -0.86 -10.92 17.68
C GLY A 74 -0.21 -9.94 18.66
N GLN A 75 0.23 -10.45 19.80
CA GLN A 75 0.95 -9.62 20.79
C GLN A 75 2.38 -9.28 20.34
N GLU A 76 3.02 -10.18 19.60
CA GLU A 76 4.42 -10.04 19.16
C GLU A 76 4.62 -10.39 17.68
N GLU A 77 3.57 -10.91 17.03
CA GLU A 77 3.64 -11.50 15.70
C GLU A 77 2.62 -10.85 14.76
N ALA A 78 2.90 -10.86 13.46
CA ALA A 78 1.99 -10.41 12.42
C ALA A 78 2.01 -11.34 11.20
N ALA A 79 0.82 -11.63 10.67
CA ALA A 79 0.61 -12.31 9.40
C ALA A 79 -0.03 -11.33 8.40
N LEU A 80 0.44 -11.33 7.16
CA LEU A 80 0.02 -10.37 6.14
C LEU A 80 -0.44 -11.06 4.86
N ASP A 81 -1.60 -10.66 4.36
CA ASP A 81 -2.11 -11.03 3.04
C ASP A 81 -2.21 -9.79 2.15
N LEU A 82 -1.46 -9.80 1.05
CA LEU A 82 -1.35 -8.68 0.12
C LEU A 82 -1.96 -9.04 -1.23
N THR A 83 -2.73 -8.12 -1.79
CA THR A 83 -3.26 -8.18 -3.15
C THR A 83 -2.62 -7.08 -3.99
N LEU A 84 -1.83 -7.47 -4.98
CA LEU A 84 -0.98 -6.60 -5.78
C LEU A 84 -1.40 -6.58 -7.25
N THR A 85 -1.11 -5.47 -7.92
CA THR A 85 -1.09 -5.35 -9.38
C THR A 85 0.36 -5.19 -9.84
N ALA A 86 0.82 -6.05 -10.74
CA ALA A 86 2.22 -6.11 -11.18
C ALA A 86 2.43 -5.43 -12.54
N GLU A 87 3.62 -4.89 -12.78
CA GLU A 87 3.97 -4.30 -14.07
C GLU A 87 4.24 -5.37 -15.13
N TYR A 88 3.71 -5.17 -16.34
CA TYR A 88 4.02 -6.02 -17.49
C TYR A 88 5.51 -5.97 -17.84
N GLY A 89 6.08 -7.14 -18.16
CA GLY A 89 7.50 -7.25 -18.55
C GLY A 89 8.47 -7.50 -17.39
N LYS A 90 8.00 -7.48 -16.14
CA LYS A 90 8.79 -7.84 -14.96
C LYS A 90 8.46 -9.26 -14.46
N SER A 91 9.45 -9.89 -13.80
CA SER A 91 9.28 -11.22 -13.23
C SER A 91 8.42 -11.18 -11.96
N ILE A 92 7.20 -11.71 -12.04
CA ILE A 92 6.26 -11.73 -10.91
C ILE A 92 6.85 -12.43 -9.67
N PRO A 93 7.52 -13.60 -9.76
CA PRO A 93 8.12 -14.23 -8.59
C PRO A 93 9.18 -13.34 -7.91
N GLN A 94 10.01 -12.65 -8.70
CA GLN A 94 11.06 -11.76 -8.16
C GLN A 94 10.45 -10.51 -7.52
N LEU A 95 9.42 -9.93 -8.13
CA LEU A 95 8.67 -8.81 -7.55
C LEU A 95 8.01 -9.24 -6.23
N ALA A 96 7.34 -10.38 -6.21
CA ALA A 96 6.71 -10.89 -4.99
C ALA A 96 7.76 -11.15 -3.89
N GLU A 97 8.91 -11.73 -4.21
CA GLU A 97 10.00 -11.90 -3.25
C GLU A 97 10.52 -10.56 -2.72
N ALA A 98 10.71 -9.56 -3.60
CA ALA A 98 11.12 -8.23 -3.21
C ALA A 98 10.11 -7.57 -2.27
N VAL A 99 8.81 -7.69 -2.56
CA VAL A 99 7.73 -7.19 -1.69
C VAL A 99 7.74 -7.90 -0.34
N ARG A 100 7.81 -9.24 -0.30
CA ARG A 100 7.85 -10.00 0.96
C ARG A 100 8.99 -9.52 1.85
N ARG A 101 10.20 -9.41 1.30
CA ARG A 101 11.37 -8.93 2.05
C ARG A 101 11.18 -7.50 2.52
N ASN A 102 10.72 -6.60 1.66
CA ASN A 102 10.58 -5.19 2.04
C ASN A 102 9.51 -5.01 3.13
N VAL A 103 8.34 -5.61 2.96
CA VAL A 103 7.25 -5.56 3.94
C VAL A 103 7.69 -6.16 5.27
N ALA A 104 8.29 -7.35 5.29
CA ALA A 104 8.78 -7.97 6.51
C ALA A 104 9.78 -7.07 7.25
N ASN A 105 10.79 -6.56 6.53
CA ASN A 105 11.79 -5.67 7.10
C ASN A 105 11.17 -4.40 7.69
N ARG A 106 10.20 -3.79 6.99
CA ARG A 106 9.55 -2.55 7.42
C ARG A 106 8.69 -2.78 8.66
N ILE A 107 7.92 -3.86 8.71
CA ILE A 107 7.10 -4.19 9.88
C ILE A 107 8.00 -4.50 11.09
N GLU A 108 9.02 -5.34 10.92
CA GLU A 108 9.93 -5.67 12.03
C GLU A 108 10.69 -4.44 12.54
N SER A 109 11.15 -3.56 11.64
CA SER A 109 11.97 -2.40 12.02
C SER A 109 11.16 -1.21 12.56
N LEU A 110 9.95 -0.97 12.04
CA LEU A 110 9.14 0.20 12.40
C LEU A 110 8.08 -0.11 13.45
N VAL A 111 7.56 -1.34 13.45
CA VAL A 111 6.43 -1.76 14.29
C VAL A 111 6.92 -2.62 15.44
N GLY A 112 8.03 -3.34 15.28
CA GLY A 112 8.57 -4.22 16.32
C GLY A 112 7.79 -5.54 16.48
N LEU A 113 6.93 -5.87 15.50
CA LEU A 113 6.27 -7.18 15.40
C LEU A 113 7.11 -8.11 14.51
N ARG A 114 7.22 -9.38 14.90
CA ARG A 114 7.85 -10.43 14.10
C ARG A 114 6.90 -10.86 12.99
N VAL A 115 7.37 -10.90 11.74
CA VAL A 115 6.51 -11.33 10.64
C VAL A 115 6.61 -12.85 10.47
N THR A 116 5.48 -13.54 10.66
CA THR A 116 5.42 -15.01 10.53
C THR A 116 5.29 -15.41 9.07
N GLU A 117 4.43 -14.72 8.33
CA GLU A 117 4.21 -14.96 6.90
C GLU A 117 3.76 -13.71 6.14
N VAL A 118 4.09 -13.69 4.85
CA VAL A 118 3.62 -12.70 3.87
C VAL A 118 3.11 -13.43 2.63
N ASN A 119 1.79 -13.53 2.54
CA ASN A 119 1.08 -14.10 1.42
C ASN A 119 0.79 -13.01 0.38
N ILE A 120 1.02 -13.33 -0.88
CA ILE A 120 0.86 -12.37 -1.98
C ILE A 120 -0.02 -13.00 -3.05
N THR A 121 -1.12 -12.32 -3.34
CA THR A 121 -2.00 -12.57 -4.49
C THR A 121 -1.75 -11.48 -5.53
N VAL A 122 -1.43 -11.88 -6.76
CA VAL A 122 -1.33 -10.93 -7.89
C VAL A 122 -2.64 -10.97 -8.65
N SER A 123 -3.46 -9.92 -8.54
CA SER A 123 -4.81 -9.88 -9.11
C SER A 123 -4.87 -9.28 -10.51
N ASN A 124 -3.90 -8.44 -10.88
CA ASN A 124 -3.89 -7.77 -12.16
C ASN A 124 -2.46 -7.44 -12.66
N ILE A 125 -2.36 -7.07 -13.93
CA ILE A 125 -1.13 -6.56 -14.56
C ILE A 125 -1.42 -5.19 -15.18
N PHE A 126 -0.50 -4.23 -15.05
CA PHE A 126 -0.61 -2.91 -15.68
C PHE A 126 0.49 -2.66 -16.70
N PHE A 127 0.21 -1.78 -17.66
CA PHE A 127 1.11 -1.41 -18.76
C PHE A 127 1.49 0.08 -18.62
N PRO A 128 2.70 0.41 -18.13
CA PRO A 128 3.09 1.80 -17.85
C PRO A 128 2.92 2.73 -19.05
N GLN A 129 3.21 2.22 -20.26
CA GLN A 129 3.18 3.03 -21.47
C GLN A 129 1.76 3.44 -21.88
N GLN A 130 0.77 2.54 -21.74
CA GLN A 130 -0.62 2.88 -22.06
C GLN A 130 -1.19 3.94 -21.10
N GLU A 131 -0.77 3.91 -19.84
CA GLU A 131 -1.22 4.88 -18.85
C GLU A 131 -0.59 6.26 -19.07
N ALA A 132 0.71 6.31 -19.36
CA ALA A 132 1.40 7.55 -19.69
C ALA A 132 0.76 8.24 -20.91
N GLU A 133 0.37 7.48 -21.93
CA GLU A 133 -0.35 7.99 -23.10
C GLU A 133 -1.73 8.54 -22.75
N GLN A 134 -2.47 7.87 -21.85
CA GLN A 134 -3.79 8.33 -21.40
C GLN A 134 -3.70 9.60 -20.55
N GLU A 135 -2.74 9.69 -19.63
CA GLU A 135 -2.51 10.87 -18.80
C GLU A 135 -2.16 12.09 -19.67
N GLN A 136 -1.33 11.90 -20.70
CA GLN A 136 -0.96 12.96 -21.62
C GLN A 136 -2.16 13.45 -22.45
N GLN A 137 -3.02 12.54 -22.92
CA GLN A 137 -4.26 12.92 -23.63
C GLN A 137 -5.22 13.69 -22.72
N GLN A 138 -5.39 13.27 -21.46
CA GLN A 138 -6.24 13.96 -20.50
C GLN A 138 -5.75 15.37 -20.18
N GLN A 139 -4.43 15.55 -20.01
CA GLN A 139 -3.83 16.87 -19.78
C GLN A 139 -4.08 17.80 -20.98
N LEU A 140 -3.86 17.32 -22.20
CA LEU A 140 -4.11 18.10 -23.42
C LEU A 140 -5.59 18.50 -23.57
N GLU A 141 -6.52 17.61 -23.22
CA GLU A 141 -7.95 17.90 -23.20
C GLU A 141 -8.32 18.90 -22.11
N GLN A 142 -7.69 18.81 -20.94
CA GLN A 142 -7.94 19.72 -19.83
C GLN A 142 -7.43 21.13 -20.16
N GLU A 143 -6.21 21.23 -20.71
CA GLU A 143 -5.65 22.49 -21.19
C GLU A 143 -6.52 23.13 -22.28
N ARG A 144 -7.02 22.33 -23.23
CA ARG A 144 -7.94 22.82 -24.27
C ARG A 144 -9.23 23.36 -23.66
N ARG A 145 -9.83 22.62 -22.72
CA ARG A 145 -11.05 23.05 -22.01
C ARG A 145 -10.83 24.34 -21.22
N GLU A 146 -9.67 24.49 -20.58
CA GLU A 146 -9.31 25.70 -19.84
C GLU A 146 -9.09 26.90 -20.78
N GLN A 147 -8.43 26.71 -21.94
CA GLN A 147 -8.26 27.77 -22.95
C GLN A 147 -9.59 28.23 -23.53
N GLU A 148 -10.49 27.30 -23.87
CA GLU A 148 -11.83 27.62 -24.37
C GLU A 148 -12.67 28.38 -23.34
N ALA A 149 -12.56 28.02 -22.05
CA ALA A 149 -13.23 28.74 -20.97
C ALA A 149 -12.69 30.17 -20.77
N GLN A 150 -11.37 30.36 -20.89
CA GLN A 150 -10.74 31.69 -20.80
C GLN A 150 -11.11 32.59 -21.98
N GLU A 151 -11.22 32.03 -23.18
CA GLU A 151 -11.59 32.80 -24.38
C GLU A 151 -13.06 33.26 -24.31
N GLN A 152 -13.97 32.41 -23.85
CA GLN A 152 -15.39 32.76 -23.66
C GLN A 152 -15.61 33.84 -22.61
N GLN A 153 -14.74 33.94 -21.59
CA GLN A 153 -14.78 35.00 -20.59
C GLN A 153 -14.27 36.34 -21.11
N ARG A 154 -13.48 36.37 -22.19
CA ARG A 154 -12.88 37.59 -22.73
C ARG A 154 -13.79 38.33 -23.73
N VAL A 155 -14.86 37.68 -24.18
CA VAL A 155 -15.81 38.19 -25.21
C VAL A 155 -17.08 38.80 -24.58
N GLN A 156 -17.22 38.76 -23.25
CA GLN A 156 -18.25 39.47 -22.48
C GLN A 156 -17.69 40.74 -21.83
#